data_AF-A0A3N5RMU0-F1
#
_entry.id   AF-A0A3N5RMU0-F1
#
_cell.length_a   1.000
_cell.length_b   1.000
_cell.length_c   1.000
_cell.angle_alpha   90.00
_cell.angle_beta   90.00
_cell.angle_gamma   90.00
#
_symmetry.space_group_name_H-M   'P 1'
#
loop_
_entity.id
_entity.type
_entity.pdbx_description
1 polymer ?
#
loop_
_entity_poly.entity_id
_entity_poly.type
_entity_poly.pdbx_seq_one_letter_code
_entity_poly.pdbx_strand_id
1 'polypeptide(L)'
;RGVMDNGKPLTEIVASVDFDEIEMKQVYDPNSSLKLSMGLPPVETARGRIDLIMDVASGKVAPTSQPAEEFFYKAYNVSFWTMPREDAVKWLNEQFGTNLE
;
A
#
# COMPACT_ATOMS: atom_id res chain seq x y z
N ARG A 1 19.98 -4.65 -2.20
CA ARG A 1 20.04 -3.31 -1.59
C ARG A 1 19.59 -3.45 -0.16
N GLY A 2 20.24 -2.76 0.76
CA GLY A 2 20.05 -2.91 2.19
C GLY A 2 20.58 -4.24 2.73
N VAL A 3 21.31 -4.19 3.84
CA VAL A 3 21.83 -5.35 4.56
C VAL A 3 21.35 -5.28 6.00
N MET A 4 20.86 -6.40 6.52
CA MET A 4 20.43 -6.56 7.90
C MET A 4 21.27 -7.63 8.60
N ASP A 5 21.47 -7.48 9.90
CA ASP A 5 21.96 -8.52 10.79
C ASP A 5 20.99 -8.67 11.96
N ASN A 6 20.18 -9.73 11.93
CA ASN A 6 19.25 -10.09 13.00
C ASN A 6 18.37 -8.90 13.46
N GLY A 7 17.68 -8.26 12.51
CA GLY A 7 16.80 -7.12 12.79
C GLY A 7 17.51 -5.77 12.94
N LYS A 8 18.85 -5.72 12.83
CA LYS A 8 19.62 -4.47 12.85
C LYS A 8 20.04 -4.08 11.43
N PRO A 9 19.72 -2.86 10.97
CA PRO A 9 20.21 -2.39 9.68
C PRO A 9 21.73 -2.16 9.75
N LEU A 10 22.47 -2.80 8.85
CA LEU A 10 23.89 -2.52 8.62
C LEU A 10 24.09 -1.44 7.55
N THR A 11 23.13 -1.33 6.62
CA THR A 11 23.11 -0.29 5.59
C THR A 11 21.72 0.38 5.51
N GLU A 12 21.26 0.76 4.32
CA GLU A 12 19.97 1.40 4.09
C GLU A 12 18.77 0.46 4.37
N ILE A 13 17.72 1.05 4.93
CA ILE A 13 16.37 0.47 4.92
C ILE A 13 15.74 0.74 3.56
N VAL A 14 15.03 -0.24 3.04
CA VAL A 14 14.27 -0.15 1.78
C VAL A 14 12.81 0.13 2.10
N ALA A 15 12.22 1.06 1.34
CA ALA A 15 10.80 1.33 1.29
C ALA A 15 10.27 1.01 -0.12
N SER A 16 9.02 0.56 -0.20
CA SER A 16 8.37 0.10 -1.43
C SER A 16 6.93 0.61 -1.54
N VAL A 17 6.25 0.21 -2.62
CA VAL A 17 4.87 0.60 -2.95
C VAL A 17 4.16 -0.66 -3.42
N ASP A 18 2.86 -0.74 -3.11
CA ASP A 18 1.88 -1.79 -3.41
C ASP A 18 1.56 -2.68 -2.20
N PHE A 19 2.59 -3.26 -1.56
CA PHE A 19 2.45 -4.24 -0.48
C PHE A 19 1.68 -5.51 -0.90
N ASP A 20 2.26 -6.30 -1.80
CA ASP A 20 1.72 -7.60 -2.20
C ASP A 20 2.13 -8.74 -1.23
N GLU A 21 1.77 -9.98 -1.55
CA GLU A 21 2.13 -11.15 -0.74
C GLU A 21 3.65 -11.35 -0.59
N ILE A 22 4.44 -10.97 -1.60
CA ILE A 22 5.90 -11.10 -1.57
C ILE A 22 6.47 -10.08 -0.60
N GLU A 23 6.02 -8.83 -0.69
CA GLU A 23 6.44 -7.76 0.21
C GLU A 23 5.98 -8.01 1.65
N MET A 24 4.79 -8.59 1.85
CA MET A 24 4.32 -9.02 3.17
C MET A 24 5.34 -9.93 3.86
N LYS A 25 5.89 -10.93 3.16
CA LYS A 25 6.92 -11.82 3.71
C LYS A 25 8.21 -11.07 4.04
N GLN A 26 8.60 -10.12 3.18
CA GLN A 26 9.85 -9.38 3.32
C GLN A 26 9.80 -8.27 4.37
N VAL A 27 8.69 -7.54 4.53
CA VAL A 27 8.55 -6.47 5.53
C VAL A 27 8.77 -7.04 6.94
N TYR A 28 8.20 -8.22 7.20
CA TYR A 28 8.25 -8.88 8.51
C TYR A 28 9.41 -9.87 8.70
N ASP A 29 10.24 -10.11 7.68
CA ASP A 29 11.49 -10.86 7.85
C ASP A 29 12.56 -9.96 8.50
N PRO A 30 13.11 -10.31 9.69
CA PRO A 30 14.14 -9.52 10.36
C PRO A 30 15.45 -9.37 9.56
N ASN A 31 15.71 -10.25 8.57
CA ASN A 31 16.90 -10.21 7.73
C ASN A 31 16.67 -9.49 6.39
N SER A 32 15.43 -9.12 6.09
CA SER A 32 15.11 -8.29 4.94
C SER A 32 15.27 -6.82 5.28
N SER A 33 15.91 -6.07 4.39
CA SER A 33 16.05 -4.61 4.51
C SER A 33 14.77 -3.85 4.14
N LEU A 34 13.81 -4.51 3.49
CA LEU A 34 12.48 -3.96 3.27
C LEU A 34 11.74 -3.93 4.62
N LYS A 35 11.33 -2.74 5.05
CA LYS A 35 10.65 -2.52 6.35
C LYS A 35 9.44 -1.61 6.28
N LEU A 36 9.21 -0.99 5.11
CA LEU A 36 8.13 -0.07 4.85
C LEU A 36 7.57 -0.32 3.45
N SER A 37 6.26 -0.44 3.32
CA SER A 37 5.58 -0.41 2.03
C SER A 37 4.35 0.47 2.11
N MET A 38 4.14 1.27 1.07
CA MET A 38 2.87 1.96 0.89
C MET A 38 1.87 0.97 0.29
N GLY A 39 1.03 0.39 1.14
CA GLY A 39 -0.07 -0.48 0.75
C GLY A 39 -1.10 0.30 -0.06
N LEU A 40 -1.19 -0.01 -1.35
CA LEU A 40 -2.22 0.51 -2.22
C LEU A 40 -3.44 -0.40 -2.10
N PRO A 41 -4.63 0.09 -1.71
CA PRO A 41 -5.82 -0.75 -1.55
C PRO A 41 -6.58 -0.89 -2.89
N PRO A 42 -6.50 -2.05 -3.60
CA PRO A 42 -7.22 -2.25 -4.85
C PRO A 42 -8.72 -1.98 -4.75
N VAL A 43 -9.39 -2.40 -3.67
CA VAL A 43 -10.84 -2.29 -3.54
C VAL A 43 -11.27 -0.82 -3.43
N GLU A 44 -10.66 -0.06 -2.52
CA GLU A 44 -10.91 1.38 -2.35
C GLU A 44 -10.53 2.15 -3.61
N THR A 45 -9.40 1.81 -4.23
CA THR A 45 -8.95 2.46 -5.47
C THR A 45 -9.92 2.22 -6.62
N ALA A 46 -10.45 1.00 -6.76
CA ALA A 46 -11.43 0.66 -7.80
C ALA A 46 -12.75 1.41 -7.59
N ARG A 47 -13.25 1.46 -6.34
CA ARG A 47 -14.45 2.23 -5.99
C ARG A 47 -14.27 3.71 -6.32
N GLY A 48 -13.16 4.30 -5.87
CA GLY A 48 -12.83 5.70 -6.15
C GLY A 48 -12.75 6.03 -7.63
N ARG A 49 -12.17 5.13 -8.44
CA ARG A 49 -12.14 5.30 -9.90
C ARG A 49 -13.53 5.29 -10.51
N ILE A 50 -14.40 4.37 -10.07
CA ILE A 50 -15.78 4.29 -10.56
C ILE A 50 -16.56 5.55 -10.15
N ASP A 51 -16.46 5.96 -8.88
CA ASP A 51 -17.13 7.16 -8.37
C ASP A 51 -16.72 8.41 -9.16
N LEU A 52 -15.42 8.58 -9.43
CA LEU A 52 -14.92 9.68 -10.26
C LEU A 52 -15.48 9.64 -11.68
N ILE A 53 -15.52 8.46 -12.32
CA ILE A 53 -16.12 8.29 -13.65
C ILE A 53 -17.60 8.71 -13.63
N MET A 54 -18.35 8.33 -12.59
CA MET A 54 -19.76 8.67 -12.45
C MET A 54 -19.98 10.16 -12.14
N ASP A 55 -19.09 10.77 -11.38
CA ASP A 55 -19.13 12.20 -11.08
C ASP A 55 -18.80 13.05 -12.32
N VAL A 56 -17.89 12.58 -13.18
CA VAL A 56 -17.67 13.19 -14.50
C VAL A 56 -18.89 13.01 -15.39
N ALA A 57 -19.46 11.81 -15.46
CA ALA A 57 -20.63 11.52 -16.29
C ALA A 57 -21.88 12.32 -15.86
N SER A 58 -22.03 12.60 -14.57
CA SER A 58 -23.12 13.42 -14.02
C SER A 58 -22.84 14.93 -14.02
N GLY A 59 -21.65 15.35 -14.45
CA GLY A 59 -21.25 16.76 -14.53
C GLY A 59 -20.86 17.41 -13.21
N LYS A 60 -20.68 16.62 -12.13
CA LYS A 60 -20.18 17.13 -10.83
C LYS A 60 -18.68 17.43 -10.88
N VAL A 61 -17.92 16.67 -11.66
CA VAL A 61 -16.48 16.86 -11.86
C VAL A 61 -16.23 17.14 -13.34
N ALA A 62 -15.39 18.13 -13.64
CA ALA A 62 -15.00 18.42 -15.01
C ALA A 62 -14.14 17.28 -15.58
N PRO A 63 -14.30 16.89 -16.86
CA PRO A 63 -13.50 15.81 -17.46
C PRO A 63 -12.01 16.17 -17.58
N THR A 64 -11.66 17.45 -17.44
CA THR A 64 -10.28 17.96 -17.48
C THR A 64 -10.16 19.16 -16.55
N SER A 65 -8.98 19.34 -15.95
CA SER A 65 -8.61 20.54 -15.19
C SER A 65 -7.20 20.99 -15.54
N GLN A 66 -6.97 22.31 -15.50
CA GLN A 66 -5.64 22.91 -15.62
C GLN A 66 -5.58 24.10 -14.64
N PRO A 67 -4.83 24.00 -13.53
CA PRO A 67 -3.96 22.89 -13.12
C PRO A 67 -4.72 21.58 -12.86
N ALA A 68 -4.00 20.46 -12.83
CA ALA A 68 -4.57 19.18 -12.46
C ALA A 68 -5.15 19.26 -11.04
N GLU A 69 -6.36 18.74 -10.88
CA GLU A 69 -7.03 18.59 -9.59
C GLU A 69 -6.90 17.14 -9.16
N GLU A 70 -6.34 16.92 -7.96
CA GLU A 70 -6.05 15.60 -7.43
C GLU A 70 -7.14 15.12 -6.47
N PHE A 71 -7.68 13.93 -6.72
CA PHE A 71 -8.62 13.25 -5.83
C PHE A 71 -7.87 12.16 -5.07
N PHE A 72 -7.59 12.41 -3.80
CA PHE A 72 -6.82 11.50 -2.97
C PHE A 72 -7.68 10.39 -2.38
N TYR A 73 -7.17 9.17 -2.48
CA TYR A 73 -7.72 8.00 -1.81
C TYR A 73 -6.76 7.52 -0.73
N LYS A 74 -7.28 6.76 0.23
CA LYS A 74 -6.51 6.25 1.35
C LYS A 74 -5.39 5.34 0.85
N ALA A 75 -4.17 5.62 1.29
CA ALA A 75 -3.05 4.69 1.23
C ALA A 75 -2.72 4.21 2.64
N TYR A 76 -2.13 3.02 2.75
CA TYR A 76 -1.82 2.40 4.03
C TYR A 76 -0.30 2.37 4.22
N ASN A 77 0.17 2.86 5.37
CA ASN A 77 1.59 2.78 5.70
C ASN A 77 1.89 1.45 6.39
N VAL A 78 2.27 0.44 5.61
CA VAL A 78 2.58 -0.88 6.14
C VAL A 78 4.03 -0.89 6.60
N SER A 79 4.22 -0.98 7.91
CA SER A 79 5.48 -0.72 8.58
C SER A 79 5.76 -1.84 9.55
N PHE A 80 6.97 -2.41 9.46
CA PHE A 80 7.44 -3.41 10.41
C PHE A 80 7.30 -2.97 11.87
N TRP A 81 7.46 -1.67 12.14
CA TRP A 81 7.47 -1.15 13.51
C TRP A 81 6.12 -0.70 14.02
N THR A 82 5.24 -0.23 13.14
CA THR A 82 3.99 0.46 13.55
C THR A 82 2.73 -0.28 13.14
N MET A 83 2.82 -1.32 12.31
CA MET A 83 1.69 -2.17 11.94
C MET A 83 2.00 -3.63 12.29
N PRO A 84 1.28 -4.24 13.25
CA PRO A 84 1.42 -5.66 13.55
C PRO A 84 1.24 -6.54 12.30
N ARG A 85 1.98 -7.65 12.23
CA ARG A 85 1.89 -8.59 11.11
C ARG A 85 0.46 -9.08 10.88
N GLU A 86 -0.28 -9.37 11.95
CA GLU A 86 -1.67 -9.82 11.89
C GLU A 86 -2.60 -8.82 11.22
N ASP A 87 -2.41 -7.52 11.50
CA ASP A 87 -3.20 -6.45 10.87
C ASP A 87 -2.86 -6.33 9.38
N ALA A 88 -1.59 -6.51 9.02
CA ALA A 88 -1.14 -6.47 7.63
C ALA A 88 -1.67 -7.66 6.82
N VAL A 89 -1.68 -8.87 7.40
CA VAL A 89 -2.32 -10.06 6.81
C VAL A 89 -3.81 -9.81 6.60
N LYS A 90 -4.51 -9.33 7.64
CA LYS A 90 -5.94 -9.05 7.56
C LYS A 90 -6.23 -8.04 6.46
N TRP A 91 -5.48 -6.94 6.43
CA TRP A 91 -5.61 -5.91 5.38
C TRP A 91 -5.39 -6.50 3.99
N LEU A 92 -4.34 -7.31 3.80
CA LEU A 92 -4.02 -7.90 2.50
C LEU A 92 -5.12 -8.87 2.04
N ASN A 93 -5.62 -9.72 2.93
CA ASN A 93 -6.73 -10.63 2.64
C ASN A 93 -8.00 -9.86 2.27
N GLU A 94 -8.31 -8.76 2.97
CA GLU A 94 -9.47 -7.90 2.67
C GLU A 94 -9.34 -7.17 1.32
N GLN A 95 -8.13 -6.75 0.95
CA GLN A 95 -7.88 -5.94 -0.24
C GLN A 95 -7.60 -6.74 -1.52
N PHE A 96 -6.85 -7.83 -1.40
CA PHE A 96 -6.36 -8.63 -2.53
C PHE A 96 -7.09 -9.99 -2.64
N GLY A 97 -7.96 -10.34 -1.69
CA GLY A 97 -8.64 -11.63 -1.68
C GLY A 97 -7.70 -12.81 -1.46
N THR A 98 -6.57 -12.57 -0.80
CA THR A 98 -5.60 -13.61 -0.42
C THR A 98 -6.11 -14.44 0.75
N ASN A 99 -5.45 -15.58 1.02
CA ASN A 99 -5.72 -16.46 2.16
C ASN A 99 -4.45 -16.69 2.98
N LEU A 100 -3.82 -15.58 3.42
CA LEU A 100 -2.61 -15.64 4.25
C LEU A 100 -2.96 -15.83 5.73
N GLU A 101 -2.06 -16.50 6.45
CA GLU A 101 -2.06 -16.71 7.91
C GLU A 101 -0.86 -15.99 8.55
#